data_AF-A0A218WR00-F1
#
_entry.id   AF-A0A218WR00-F1
#
_cell.length_a   1.000
_cell.length_b   1.000
_cell.length_c   1.000
_cell.angle_alpha   90.00
_cell.angle_beta   90.00
_cell.angle_gamma   90.00
#
_symmetry.space_group_name_H-M   'P 1'
#
loop_
_entity.id
_entity.type
_entity.pdbx_description
1 polymer ?
#
loop_
_entity_poly.entity_id
_entity_poly.type
_entity_poly.pdbx_seq_one_letter_code
_entity_poly.pdbx_strand_id
1 'polypeptide(L)'
;MRTKVEEFSQYYEKWVTQLDLYLQRLVMASTGITPPTEAELRDLVSRLTTHHKGYYTEKWAAAQEDVLVFFSPAWATPLENAYLWLTGWKPSTAFGLVANLRKSGMALGSLSEEQVKRIEQLRMKIKYEEEKVDGEMERQQVALADRRLVELARLASRTTRINEHGGGVGGDGPTQVSGMVDVAVRSMAVGLERVMKAADCVRLKTLKGLLDLMSPSQCVEFLAAISMLQIRLRQCGQIRRRMMAQNIEIQPKLGM
;
A
#
# COMPACT_ATOMS: atom_id res chain seq x y z
N MET A 1 -26.19 -6.17 0.56
CA MET A 1 -25.26 -5.37 1.41
C MET A 1 -23.87 -5.60 0.84
N ARG A 2 -23.13 -4.55 0.46
CA ARG A 2 -21.79 -4.73 -0.14
C ARG A 2 -20.81 -5.19 0.92
N THR A 3 -19.82 -6.00 0.53
CA THR A 3 -18.72 -6.33 1.43
C THR A 3 -17.83 -5.10 1.62
N LYS A 4 -17.16 -4.98 2.77
CA LYS A 4 -16.24 -3.85 3.04
C LYS A 4 -15.07 -3.80 2.07
N VAL A 5 -14.65 -4.97 1.58
CA VAL A 5 -13.71 -5.12 0.46
C VAL A 5 -14.22 -4.42 -0.80
N GLU A 6 -15.49 -4.61 -1.17
CA GLU A 6 -16.09 -3.96 -2.34
C GLU A 6 -16.20 -2.44 -2.17
N GLU A 7 -16.53 -1.97 -0.96
CA GLU A 7 -16.60 -0.54 -0.65
C GLU A 7 -15.24 0.13 -0.82
N PHE A 8 -14.18 -0.43 -0.22
CA PHE A 8 -12.84 0.12 -0.37
C PHE A 8 -12.31 -0.02 -1.81
N SER A 9 -12.62 -1.12 -2.50
CA SER A 9 -12.25 -1.30 -3.91
C SER A 9 -12.82 -0.17 -4.78
N GLN A 10 -14.11 0.15 -4.62
CA GLN A 10 -14.74 1.24 -5.37
C GLN A 10 -14.17 2.61 -4.99
N TYR A 11 -13.88 2.82 -3.70
CA TYR A 11 -13.18 4.01 -3.26
C TYR A 11 -11.81 4.14 -3.94
N TYR A 12 -11.03 3.06 -3.98
CA TYR A 12 -9.70 3.04 -4.58
C TYR A 12 -9.74 3.37 -6.08
N GLU A 13 -10.68 2.78 -6.83
CA GLU A 13 -10.83 3.12 -8.25
C GLU A 13 -11.10 4.61 -8.45
N LYS A 14 -12.04 5.18 -7.68
CA LYS A 14 -12.32 6.63 -7.73
C LYS A 14 -11.10 7.46 -7.34
N TRP A 15 -10.36 7.03 -6.33
CA TRP A 15 -9.16 7.71 -5.87
C TRP A 15 -8.07 7.72 -6.96
N VAL A 16 -7.89 6.61 -7.68
CA VAL A 16 -6.95 6.52 -8.81
C VAL A 16 -7.40 7.39 -9.99
N THR A 17 -8.69 7.38 -10.34
CA THR A 17 -9.22 8.28 -11.38
C THR A 17 -8.96 9.74 -11.03
N GLN A 18 -9.18 10.12 -9.78
CA GLN A 18 -8.90 11.48 -9.32
C GLN A 18 -7.40 11.80 -9.29
N LEU A 19 -6.54 10.81 -8.99
CA LEU A 19 -5.08 10.96 -9.09
C LEU A 19 -4.65 11.26 -10.52
N ASP A 20 -5.24 10.60 -11.52
CA ASP A 20 -4.95 10.84 -12.93
C ASP A 20 -5.33 12.28 -13.35
N LEU A 21 -6.48 12.79 -12.89
CA LEU A 21 -6.86 14.19 -13.10
C LEU A 21 -5.87 15.17 -12.47
N TYR A 22 -5.35 14.87 -11.27
CA TYR A 22 -4.31 15.68 -10.65
C TYR A 22 -3.00 15.60 -11.44
N LEU A 23 -2.60 14.41 -11.90
CA LEU A 23 -1.41 14.22 -12.72
C LEU A 23 -1.47 15.06 -14.00
N GLN A 24 -2.60 15.05 -14.71
CA GLN A 24 -2.79 15.87 -15.91
C GLN A 24 -2.59 17.36 -15.61
N ARG A 25 -3.11 17.87 -14.48
CA ARG A 25 -2.92 19.26 -14.05
C ARG A 25 -1.46 19.57 -13.71
N LEU A 26 -0.76 18.66 -13.03
CA LEU A 26 0.65 18.84 -12.69
C LEU A 26 1.52 18.88 -13.95
N VAL A 27 1.26 17.99 -14.91
CA VAL A 27 1.97 17.97 -16.20
C VAL A 27 1.74 19.28 -16.95
N MET A 28 0.48 19.73 -17.07
CA MET A 28 0.16 21.02 -17.69
C MET A 28 0.86 22.20 -16.99
N ALA A 29 0.96 22.19 -15.66
CA ALA A 29 1.66 23.22 -14.90
C ALA A 29 3.19 23.22 -15.19
N SER A 30 3.77 22.05 -15.46
CA SER A 30 5.20 21.92 -15.80
C SER A 30 5.54 22.19 -17.28
N THR A 31 4.61 21.93 -18.21
CA THR A 31 4.87 22.02 -19.65
C THR A 31 4.07 23.11 -20.37
N GLY A 32 3.33 23.93 -19.62
CA GLY A 32 2.45 24.96 -20.16
C GLY A 32 3.22 26.10 -20.84
N ILE A 33 2.59 26.70 -21.85
CA ILE A 33 3.15 27.87 -22.58
C ILE A 33 3.29 29.07 -21.65
N THR A 34 2.34 29.24 -20.72
CA THR A 34 2.39 30.27 -19.69
C THR A 34 2.81 29.62 -18.37
N PRO A 35 3.93 30.04 -17.76
CA PRO A 35 4.37 29.49 -16.49
C PRO A 35 3.36 29.87 -15.39
N PRO A 36 2.88 28.90 -14.59
CA PRO A 36 1.99 29.17 -13.48
C PRO A 36 2.68 30.00 -12.40
N THR A 37 1.88 30.79 -11.69
CA THR A 37 2.34 31.55 -10.54
C THR A 37 2.71 30.62 -9.39
N GLU A 38 3.58 31.10 -8.49
CA GLU A 38 3.96 30.32 -7.31
C GLU A 38 2.76 29.96 -6.42
N ALA A 39 1.76 30.84 -6.34
CA ALA A 39 0.52 30.59 -5.60
C ALA A 39 -0.29 29.43 -6.19
N GLU A 40 -0.40 29.36 -7.53
CA GLU A 40 -1.08 28.26 -8.23
C GLU A 40 -0.34 26.93 -8.03
N LEU A 41 1.00 26.94 -8.07
CA LEU A 41 1.81 25.76 -7.78
C LEU A 41 1.58 25.25 -6.35
N ARG A 42 1.59 26.16 -5.36
CA ARG A 42 1.33 25.81 -3.95
C ARG A 42 -0.08 25.24 -3.75
N ASP A 43 -1.09 25.81 -4.43
CA ASP A 43 -2.45 25.28 -4.39
C ASP A 43 -2.52 23.85 -4.98
N LEU A 44 -1.90 23.61 -6.14
CA LEU A 44 -1.84 22.27 -6.74
C LEU A 44 -1.18 21.23 -5.81
N VAL A 45 -0.03 21.59 -5.21
CA VAL A 45 0.68 20.74 -4.24
C VAL A 45 -0.21 20.46 -3.03
N SER A 46 -0.90 21.48 -2.51
CA SER A 46 -1.81 21.34 -1.36
C SER A 46 -2.99 20.40 -1.66
N ARG A 47 -3.63 20.54 -2.83
CA ARG A 47 -4.75 19.68 -3.24
C ARG A 47 -4.33 18.22 -3.37
N LEU A 48 -3.20 17.94 -4.03
CA LEU A 48 -2.73 16.56 -4.16
C LEU A 48 -2.24 15.98 -2.83
N THR A 49 -1.65 16.80 -1.96
CA THR A 49 -1.30 16.37 -0.60
C THR A 49 -2.55 16.01 0.20
N THR A 50 -3.62 16.80 0.06
CA THR A 50 -4.93 16.53 0.68
C THR A 50 -5.55 15.25 0.13
N HIS A 51 -5.44 15.00 -1.18
CA HIS A 51 -5.88 13.76 -1.83
C HIS A 51 -5.17 12.52 -1.27
N HIS A 52 -3.86 12.59 -1.04
CA HIS A 52 -3.11 11.50 -0.40
C HIS A 52 -3.50 11.32 1.07
N LYS A 53 -3.69 12.39 1.83
CA LYS A 53 -4.17 12.31 3.23
C LYS A 53 -5.54 11.66 3.31
N GLY A 54 -6.43 11.98 2.38
CA GLY A 54 -7.75 11.35 2.26
C GLY A 54 -7.64 9.84 2.11
N TYR A 55 -6.76 9.35 1.23
CA TYR A 55 -6.52 7.91 1.06
C TYR A 55 -6.14 7.21 2.35
N TYR A 56 -5.17 7.73 3.11
CA TYR A 56 -4.75 7.08 4.36
C TYR A 56 -5.83 7.16 5.44
N THR A 57 -6.63 8.22 5.45
CA THR A 57 -7.77 8.34 6.38
C THR A 57 -8.80 7.24 6.14
N GLU A 58 -9.22 7.07 4.88
CA GLU A 58 -10.17 6.03 4.48
C GLU A 58 -9.59 4.62 4.66
N LYS A 59 -8.31 4.43 4.30
CA LYS A 59 -7.58 3.17 4.51
C LYS A 59 -7.55 2.79 5.99
N TRP A 60 -7.26 3.72 6.88
CA TRP A 60 -7.21 3.45 8.32
C TRP A 60 -8.58 3.20 8.93
N ALA A 61 -9.65 3.82 8.41
CA ALA A 61 -11.01 3.52 8.82
C ALA A 61 -11.40 2.09 8.41
N ALA A 62 -11.19 1.73 7.13
CA ALA A 62 -11.50 0.40 6.62
C ALA A 62 -10.67 -0.72 7.30
N ALA A 63 -9.42 -0.44 7.68
CA ALA A 63 -8.57 -1.42 8.35
C ALA A 63 -9.00 -1.77 9.78
N GLN A 64 -9.80 -0.91 10.44
CA GLN A 64 -10.40 -1.26 11.74
C GLN A 64 -11.45 -2.36 11.60
N GLU A 65 -12.06 -2.49 10.43
CA GLU A 65 -13.06 -3.51 10.14
C GLU A 65 -12.40 -4.79 9.64
N ASP A 66 -11.51 -4.68 8.64
CA ASP A 66 -10.71 -5.80 8.15
C ASP A 66 -9.37 -5.30 7.59
N VAL A 67 -8.28 -5.57 8.31
CA VAL A 67 -6.93 -5.18 7.88
C VAL A 67 -6.37 -6.10 6.79
N LEU A 68 -6.83 -7.36 6.72
CA LEU A 68 -6.21 -8.38 5.86
C LEU A 68 -6.37 -8.06 4.38
N VAL A 69 -7.45 -7.37 4.04
CA VAL A 69 -7.76 -6.87 2.69
C VAL A 69 -6.65 -5.98 2.12
N PHE A 70 -5.85 -5.34 2.97
CA PHE A 70 -4.75 -4.47 2.54
C PHE A 70 -3.44 -5.22 2.33
N PHE A 71 -3.29 -6.41 2.91
CA PHE A 71 -2.16 -7.30 2.69
C PHE A 71 -2.35 -8.19 1.45
N SER A 72 -3.59 -8.35 0.98
CA SER A 72 -3.93 -9.01 -0.27
C SER A 72 -5.03 -8.24 -1.02
N PRO A 73 -4.73 -7.05 -1.57
CA PRO A 73 -5.75 -6.18 -2.14
C PRO A 73 -6.28 -6.73 -3.46
N ALA A 74 -7.57 -7.07 -3.49
CA ALA A 74 -8.26 -7.61 -4.66
C ALA A 74 -8.43 -6.58 -5.80
N TRP A 75 -8.42 -5.29 -5.47
CA TRP A 75 -8.52 -4.17 -6.43
C TRP A 75 -7.20 -3.84 -7.14
N ALA A 76 -6.08 -4.42 -6.70
CA ALA A 76 -4.78 -4.26 -7.32
C ALA A 76 -4.50 -5.39 -8.32
N THR A 77 -3.69 -5.10 -9.34
CA THR A 77 -3.18 -6.13 -10.24
C THR A 77 -2.09 -6.95 -9.55
N PRO A 78 -1.83 -8.21 -9.98
CA PRO A 78 -0.73 -8.97 -9.40
C PRO A 78 0.63 -8.30 -9.59
N LEU A 79 0.78 -7.46 -10.64
CA LEU A 79 1.98 -6.64 -10.82
C LEU A 79 2.07 -5.55 -9.75
N GLU A 80 0.99 -4.80 -9.49
CA GLU A 80 0.96 -3.84 -8.37
C GLU A 80 1.29 -4.53 -7.03
N ASN A 81 0.69 -5.69 -6.77
CA ASN A 81 0.92 -6.46 -5.54
C ASN A 81 2.38 -6.89 -5.37
N ALA A 82 3.05 -7.29 -6.45
CA ALA A 82 4.46 -7.69 -6.41
C ALA A 82 5.42 -6.56 -6.01
N TYR A 83 5.00 -5.30 -6.14
CA TYR A 83 5.80 -4.12 -5.77
C TYR A 83 5.35 -3.46 -4.46
N LEU A 84 4.41 -4.07 -3.72
CA LEU A 84 4.02 -3.58 -2.40
C LEU A 84 5.11 -3.90 -1.36
N TRP A 85 5.43 -2.90 -0.55
CA TRP A 85 6.07 -3.07 0.74
C TRP A 85 4.98 -3.06 1.81
N LEU A 86 4.61 -4.24 2.29
CA LEU A 86 3.44 -4.44 3.17
C LEU A 86 2.15 -4.05 2.42
N THR A 87 1.55 -2.93 2.76
CA THR A 87 0.22 -2.50 2.27
C THR A 87 0.27 -1.25 1.38
N GLY A 88 1.43 -0.95 0.78
CA GLY A 88 1.63 0.22 -0.08
C GLY A 88 3.04 0.30 -0.66
N TRP A 89 3.40 1.43 -1.27
CA TRP A 89 4.74 1.65 -1.83
C TRP A 89 5.83 1.72 -0.74
N LYS A 90 7.09 1.42 -1.09
CA LYS A 90 8.24 1.50 -0.17
C LYS A 90 8.80 2.92 -0.10
N PRO A 91 8.78 3.63 1.05
CA PRO A 91 9.31 4.98 1.21
C PRO A 91 10.65 5.29 0.52
N SER A 92 11.62 4.38 0.59
CA SER A 92 12.93 4.51 -0.05
C SER A 92 12.88 4.70 -1.57
N THR A 93 11.82 4.25 -2.27
CA THR A 93 11.69 4.41 -3.72
C THR A 93 11.48 5.87 -4.14
N ALA A 94 10.89 6.71 -3.29
CA ALA A 94 10.72 8.13 -3.55
C ALA A 94 12.07 8.85 -3.68
N PHE A 95 13.06 8.47 -2.87
CA PHE A 95 14.42 9.04 -2.96
C PHE A 95 15.16 8.57 -4.22
N GLY A 96 14.96 7.30 -4.60
CA GLY A 96 15.46 6.79 -5.89
C GLY A 96 14.88 7.55 -7.07
N LEU A 97 13.58 7.87 -7.02
CA LEU A 97 12.91 8.69 -8.02
C LEU A 97 13.51 10.11 -8.09
N VAL A 98 13.68 10.79 -6.96
CA VAL A 98 14.32 12.11 -6.88
C VAL A 98 15.73 12.09 -7.48
N ALA A 99 16.53 11.07 -7.15
CA ALA A 99 17.87 10.92 -7.69
C ALA A 99 17.87 10.71 -9.22
N ASN A 100 16.92 9.92 -9.74
CA ASN A 100 16.80 9.66 -11.17
C ASN A 100 16.32 10.88 -11.96
N LEU A 101 15.33 11.61 -11.44
CA LEU A 101 14.85 12.86 -12.04
C LEU A 101 15.97 13.89 -12.15
N ARG A 102 16.79 14.03 -11.08
CA ARG A 102 17.98 14.89 -11.09
C ARG A 102 19.01 14.45 -12.14
N LYS A 103 19.30 13.14 -12.23
CA LYS A 103 20.30 12.59 -13.15
C LYS A 103 19.90 12.72 -14.61
N SER A 104 18.61 12.57 -14.93
CA SER A 104 18.13 12.65 -16.30
C SER A 104 18.03 14.07 -16.84
N GLY A 105 18.10 15.09 -15.96
CA GLY A 105 17.89 16.49 -16.33
C GLY A 105 16.47 16.80 -16.80
N MET A 106 15.54 15.84 -16.68
CA MET A 106 14.18 15.97 -17.19
C MET A 106 13.23 16.70 -16.23
N ALA A 107 13.57 16.80 -14.94
CA ALA A 107 12.77 17.42 -13.89
C ALA A 107 13.61 17.69 -12.62
N LEU A 108 13.06 18.46 -11.68
CA LEU A 108 13.59 18.96 -10.40
C LEU A 108 14.46 20.24 -10.46
N GLY A 109 14.60 20.86 -11.63
CA GLY A 109 15.51 21.99 -11.83
C GLY A 109 16.92 21.73 -11.26
N SER A 110 17.63 22.78 -10.85
CA SER A 110 18.86 22.62 -10.04
C SER A 110 18.51 22.54 -8.55
N LEU A 111 18.30 21.33 -8.02
CA LEU A 111 18.36 21.11 -6.57
C LEU A 111 19.69 21.65 -6.04
N SER A 112 19.65 22.55 -5.06
CA SER A 112 20.86 23.09 -4.46
C SER A 112 21.61 22.00 -3.70
N GLU A 113 22.93 22.18 -3.52
CA GLU A 113 23.74 21.23 -2.75
C GLU A 113 23.21 21.03 -1.32
N GLU A 114 22.69 22.11 -0.72
CA GLU A 114 22.07 22.06 0.59
C GLU A 114 20.76 21.27 0.58
N GLN A 115 19.91 21.43 -0.45
CA GLN A 115 18.71 20.59 -0.60
C GLN A 115 19.09 19.11 -0.73
N VAL A 116 20.10 18.80 -1.56
CA VAL A 116 20.59 17.43 -1.75
C VAL A 116 21.08 16.82 -0.44
N LYS A 117 21.87 17.58 0.33
CA LYS A 117 22.38 17.13 1.64
C LYS A 117 21.24 16.85 2.62
N ARG A 118 20.22 17.71 2.68
CA ARG A 118 19.04 17.51 3.54
C ARG A 118 18.17 16.34 3.09
N ILE A 119 18.00 16.15 1.78
CA ILE A 119 17.28 15.00 1.21
C ILE A 119 17.99 13.70 1.59
N GLU A 120 19.33 13.68 1.56
CA GLU A 120 20.11 12.50 1.96
C GLU A 120 19.97 12.20 3.46
N GLN A 121 20.01 13.23 4.32
CA GLN A 121 19.72 13.07 5.75
C GLN A 121 18.31 12.51 5.99
N LEU A 122 17.32 13.03 5.27
CA LEU A 122 15.94 12.53 5.33
C LEU A 122 15.86 11.07 4.85
N ARG A 123 16.57 10.71 3.78
CA ARG A 123 16.63 9.33 3.26
C ARG A 123 17.12 8.36 4.33
N MET A 124 18.21 8.69 5.01
CA MET A 124 18.77 7.87 6.07
C MET A 124 17.82 7.71 7.26
N LYS A 125 17.14 8.80 7.65
CA LYS A 125 16.12 8.76 8.70
C LYS A 125 14.93 7.88 8.32
N ILE A 126 14.43 8.01 7.09
CA ILE A 126 13.30 7.20 6.59
C ILE A 126 13.70 5.74 6.51
N LYS A 127 14.90 5.43 6.01
CA LYS A 127 15.40 4.05 5.97
C LYS A 127 15.41 3.38 7.34
N TYR A 128 15.87 4.09 8.37
CA TYR A 128 15.84 3.58 9.74
C TYR A 128 14.40 3.33 10.26
N GLU A 129 13.45 4.18 9.88
CA GLU A 129 12.04 3.98 10.24
C GLU A 129 11.41 2.81 9.45
N GLU A 130 11.81 2.59 8.19
CA GLU A 130 11.43 1.39 7.42
C GLU A 130 11.95 0.11 8.11
N GLU A 131 13.21 0.09 8.53
CA GLU A 131 13.83 -1.04 9.24
C GLU A 131 13.10 -1.38 10.55
N LYS A 132 12.63 -0.36 11.28
CA LYS A 132 11.78 -0.59 12.47
C LYS A 132 10.46 -1.27 12.12
N VAL A 133 9.79 -0.82 11.05
CA VAL A 133 8.53 -1.40 10.59
C VAL A 133 8.74 -2.83 10.12
N ASP A 134 9.82 -3.10 9.39
CA ASP A 134 10.19 -4.45 8.95
C ASP A 134 10.42 -5.37 10.17
N GLY A 135 11.12 -4.90 11.21
CA GLY A 135 11.31 -5.64 12.45
C GLY A 135 10.01 -5.90 13.24
N GLU A 136 9.04 -4.99 13.22
CA GLU A 136 7.72 -5.25 13.79
C GLU A 136 6.94 -6.31 13.01
N MET A 137 7.02 -6.28 11.67
CA MET A 137 6.39 -7.30 10.84
C MET A 137 7.01 -8.68 11.08
N GLU A 138 8.34 -8.75 11.19
CA GLU A 138 9.06 -9.98 11.55
C GLU A 138 8.59 -10.51 12.91
N ARG A 139 8.46 -9.65 13.93
CA ARG A 139 7.90 -10.04 15.23
C ARG A 139 6.49 -10.61 15.10
N GLN A 140 5.63 -10.03 14.27
CA GLN A 140 4.28 -10.57 14.03
C GLN A 140 4.35 -11.97 13.40
N GLN A 141 5.25 -12.18 12.44
CA GLN A 141 5.42 -13.46 11.76
C GLN A 141 5.98 -14.54 12.71
N VAL A 142 6.99 -14.22 13.52
CA VAL A 142 7.55 -15.16 14.51
C VAL A 142 6.50 -15.52 15.58
N ALA A 143 5.70 -14.54 16.03
CA ALA A 143 4.63 -14.79 16.99
C ALA A 143 3.54 -15.76 16.50
N LEU A 144 3.43 -16.00 15.18
CA LEU A 144 2.56 -17.04 14.63
C LEU A 144 3.03 -18.44 15.04
N ALA A 145 4.35 -18.67 15.04
CA ALA A 145 4.98 -19.95 15.37
C ALA A 145 4.89 -20.27 16.86
N ASP A 146 5.02 -19.27 17.74
CA ASP A 146 5.18 -19.48 19.18
C ASP A 146 3.89 -19.89 19.92
N ARG A 147 2.70 -19.51 19.43
CA ARG A 147 1.46 -19.75 20.21
C ARG A 147 0.22 -20.06 19.38
N ARG A 148 0.03 -19.41 18.23
CA ARG A 148 -1.25 -19.46 17.50
C ARG A 148 -1.39 -20.72 16.64
N LEU A 149 -0.34 -21.13 15.93
CA LEU A 149 -0.35 -22.38 15.16
C LEU A 149 -0.36 -23.62 16.04
N VAL A 150 0.33 -23.59 17.19
CA VAL A 150 0.33 -24.70 18.15
C VAL A 150 -1.05 -24.85 18.83
N GLU A 151 -1.70 -23.75 19.21
CA GLU A 151 -3.07 -23.80 19.72
C GLU A 151 -4.06 -24.24 18.63
N LEU A 152 -3.98 -23.71 17.41
CA LEU A 152 -4.81 -24.14 16.28
C LEU A 152 -4.63 -25.63 15.96
N ALA A 153 -3.38 -26.12 15.91
CA ALA A 153 -3.09 -27.54 15.70
C ALA A 153 -3.64 -28.40 16.83
N ARG A 154 -3.46 -28.00 18.10
CA ARG A 154 -4.02 -28.71 19.27
C ARG A 154 -5.55 -28.73 19.30
N LEU A 155 -6.20 -27.69 18.77
CA LEU A 155 -7.64 -27.61 18.67
C LEU A 155 -8.15 -28.51 17.53
N ALA A 156 -7.51 -28.45 16.36
CA ALA A 156 -7.82 -29.32 15.21
C ALA A 156 -7.67 -30.81 15.56
N SER A 157 -6.60 -31.20 16.28
CA SER A 157 -6.39 -32.59 16.74
C SER A 157 -7.42 -33.09 17.76
N ARG A 158 -8.10 -32.19 18.48
CA ARG A 158 -9.17 -32.56 19.42
C ARG A 158 -10.48 -32.81 18.68
N THR A 159 -10.78 -32.02 17.65
CA THR A 159 -11.96 -32.21 16.79
C THR A 159 -11.90 -33.54 16.02
N THR A 160 -10.74 -33.96 15.53
CA THR A 160 -10.59 -35.29 14.87
C THR A 160 -10.81 -36.45 15.82
N ARG A 161 -10.34 -36.38 17.08
CA ARG A 161 -10.53 -37.47 18.06
C ARG A 161 -11.98 -37.65 18.53
N ILE A 162 -12.78 -36.57 18.56
CA ILE A 162 -14.21 -36.64 18.88
C ILE A 162 -15.00 -37.38 17.80
N ASN A 163 -14.56 -37.28 16.53
CA ASN A 163 -15.23 -37.96 15.41
C ASN A 163 -14.86 -39.45 15.28
N GLU A 164 -13.75 -39.89 15.88
CA GLU A 164 -13.26 -41.28 15.75
C GLU A 164 -13.77 -42.22 16.85
N HIS A 165 -14.22 -41.71 18.00
CA HIS A 165 -14.75 -42.52 19.10
C HIS A 165 -16.11 -41.98 19.55
N GLY A 166 -17.18 -42.52 18.96
CA GLY A 166 -18.56 -42.19 19.31
C GLY A 166 -18.86 -42.39 20.79
N GLY A 167 -18.90 -41.29 21.53
CA GLY A 167 -19.23 -41.27 22.96
C GLY A 167 -19.61 -39.85 23.38
N GLY A 168 -20.91 -39.58 23.43
CA GLY A 168 -21.44 -38.27 23.78
C GLY A 168 -21.14 -37.87 25.23
N VAL A 169 -20.73 -36.62 25.41
CA VAL A 169 -21.02 -35.80 26.60
C VAL A 169 -21.24 -34.37 26.11
N GLY A 170 -22.41 -33.81 26.40
CA GLY A 170 -22.79 -32.44 26.04
C GLY A 170 -21.96 -31.41 26.79
N GLY A 171 -20.91 -30.91 26.16
CA GLY A 171 -20.09 -29.82 26.65
C GLY A 171 -19.67 -28.92 25.50
N ASP A 172 -19.55 -27.62 25.79
CA ASP A 172 -19.24 -26.46 24.94
C ASP A 172 -18.00 -26.55 24.01
N GLY A 173 -17.45 -27.73 23.75
CA GLY A 173 -16.19 -27.98 23.05
C GLY A 173 -16.06 -27.34 21.66
N PRO A 174 -16.99 -27.56 20.70
CA PRO A 174 -16.88 -26.99 19.35
C PRO A 174 -16.96 -25.46 19.34
N THR A 175 -17.88 -24.91 20.13
CA THR A 175 -18.14 -23.47 20.24
C THR A 175 -17.00 -22.74 20.96
N GLN A 176 -16.43 -23.35 22.00
CA GLN A 176 -15.29 -22.82 22.76
C GLN A 176 -14.00 -22.86 21.93
N VAL A 177 -13.76 -23.93 21.17
CA VAL A 177 -12.64 -24.05 20.22
C VAL A 177 -12.74 -22.96 19.14
N SER A 178 -13.91 -22.80 18.51
CA SER A 178 -14.15 -21.75 17.51
C SER A 178 -13.92 -20.36 18.10
N GLY A 179 -14.39 -20.10 19.33
CA GLY A 179 -14.18 -18.82 20.01
C GLY A 179 -12.70 -18.51 20.29
N MET A 180 -11.88 -19.51 20.60
CA MET A 180 -10.43 -19.33 20.79
C MET A 180 -9.72 -19.01 19.46
N VAL A 181 -10.11 -19.67 18.37
CA VAL A 181 -9.61 -19.35 17.02
C VAL A 181 -9.95 -17.90 16.66
N ASP A 182 -11.18 -17.46 16.90
CA ASP A 182 -11.60 -16.09 16.61
C ASP A 182 -10.84 -15.05 17.43
N VAL A 183 -10.55 -15.32 18.71
CA VAL A 183 -9.73 -14.44 19.55
C VAL A 183 -8.29 -14.37 19.02
N ALA A 184 -7.72 -15.52 18.62
CA ALA A 184 -6.40 -15.57 18.02
C ALA A 184 -6.38 -14.79 16.69
N VAL A 185 -7.35 -14.95 15.80
CA VAL A 185 -7.42 -14.20 14.54
C VAL A 185 -7.55 -12.70 14.77
N ARG A 186 -8.45 -12.28 15.67
CA ARG A 186 -8.61 -10.86 16.02
C ARG A 186 -7.32 -10.25 16.57
N SER A 187 -6.61 -10.95 17.44
CA SER A 187 -5.34 -10.45 17.94
C SER A 187 -4.27 -10.33 16.84
N MET A 188 -4.30 -11.16 15.78
CA MET A 188 -3.36 -11.07 14.65
C MET A 188 -3.67 -9.82 13.83
N ALA A 189 -4.96 -9.61 13.55
CA ALA A 189 -5.44 -8.43 12.85
C ALA A 189 -5.01 -7.14 13.57
N VAL A 190 -5.16 -7.06 14.89
CA VAL A 190 -4.70 -5.90 15.67
C VAL A 190 -3.19 -5.64 15.52
N GLY A 191 -2.37 -6.70 15.50
CA GLY A 191 -0.92 -6.57 15.29
C GLY A 191 -0.58 -6.06 13.89
N LEU A 192 -1.24 -6.63 12.87
CA LEU A 192 -1.08 -6.21 11.46
C LEU A 192 -1.58 -4.79 11.22
N GLU A 193 -2.65 -4.36 11.88
CA GLU A 193 -3.17 -2.99 11.81
C GLU A 193 -2.14 -1.98 12.33
N ARG A 194 -1.44 -2.31 13.43
CA ARG A 194 -0.34 -1.47 13.96
C ARG A 194 0.81 -1.37 12.98
N VAL A 195 1.25 -2.50 12.40
CA VAL A 195 2.29 -2.53 11.36
C VAL A 195 1.88 -1.69 10.15
N MET A 196 0.63 -1.84 9.69
CA MET A 196 0.07 -1.10 8.57
C MET A 196 0.11 0.42 8.83
N LYS A 197 -0.41 0.87 9.98
CA LYS A 197 -0.42 2.29 10.37
C LYS A 197 0.99 2.85 10.54
N ALA A 198 1.92 2.07 11.09
CA ALA A 198 3.32 2.48 11.19
C ALA A 198 3.95 2.68 9.80
N ALA A 199 3.76 1.73 8.89
CA ALA A 199 4.23 1.84 7.50
C ALA A 199 3.64 3.07 6.78
N ASP A 200 2.33 3.29 6.93
CA ASP A 200 1.65 4.45 6.35
C ASP A 200 2.14 5.78 6.94
N CYS A 201 2.45 5.82 8.24
CA CYS A 201 3.09 6.97 8.85
C CYS A 201 4.46 7.27 8.23
N VAL A 202 5.28 6.25 7.92
CA VAL A 202 6.57 6.46 7.24
C VAL A 202 6.36 7.01 5.82
N ARG A 203 5.35 6.55 5.08
CA ARG A 203 4.98 7.09 3.76
C ARG A 203 4.59 8.57 3.84
N LEU A 204 3.75 8.93 4.79
CA LEU A 204 3.32 10.31 5.02
C LEU A 204 4.48 11.21 5.45
N LYS A 205 5.36 10.74 6.36
CA LYS A 205 6.59 11.44 6.76
C LYS A 205 7.53 11.67 5.57
N THR A 206 7.63 10.69 4.68
CA THR A 206 8.46 10.77 3.47
C THR A 206 7.94 11.81 2.50
N LEU A 207 6.65 11.75 2.16
CA LEU A 207 6.02 12.74 1.29
C LEU A 207 6.15 14.15 1.87
N LYS A 208 5.76 14.34 3.13
CA LYS A 208 5.87 15.64 3.79
C LYS A 208 7.31 16.14 3.81
N GLY A 209 8.25 15.30 4.23
CA GLY A 209 9.66 15.67 4.34
C GLY A 209 10.29 16.06 3.00
N LEU A 210 9.96 15.36 1.91
CA LEU A 210 10.44 15.73 0.58
C LEU A 210 9.84 17.06 0.11
N LEU A 211 8.52 17.25 0.29
CA LEU A 211 7.84 18.48 -0.10
C LEU A 211 8.33 19.70 0.69
N ASP A 212 8.61 19.55 1.98
CA ASP A 212 9.13 20.64 2.83
C ASP A 212 10.55 21.09 2.42
N LEU A 213 11.31 20.24 1.72
CA LEU A 213 12.68 20.51 1.27
C LEU A 213 12.76 21.07 -0.15
N MET A 214 11.65 21.09 -0.88
CA MET A 214 11.58 21.44 -2.29
C MET A 214 10.87 22.78 -2.52
N SER A 215 11.22 23.48 -3.59
CA SER A 215 10.42 24.62 -4.05
C SER A 215 9.05 24.15 -4.58
N PRO A 216 8.04 25.04 -4.72
CA PRO A 216 6.75 24.66 -5.26
C PRO A 216 6.82 24.03 -6.65
N SER A 217 7.73 24.50 -7.52
CA SER A 217 7.96 23.92 -8.84
C SER A 217 8.52 22.49 -8.74
N GLN A 218 9.55 22.29 -7.92
CA GLN A 218 10.14 20.98 -7.65
C GLN A 218 9.12 20.00 -7.06
N CYS A 219 8.25 20.48 -6.17
CA CYS A 219 7.15 19.69 -5.63
C CYS A 219 6.19 19.20 -6.72
N VAL A 220 5.81 20.07 -7.66
CA VAL A 220 4.94 19.71 -8.78
C VAL A 220 5.58 18.62 -9.65
N GLU A 221 6.85 18.76 -10.00
CA GLU A 221 7.57 17.77 -10.81
C GLU A 221 7.71 16.43 -10.07
N PHE A 222 8.09 16.46 -8.78
CA PHE A 222 8.18 15.26 -7.95
C PHE A 222 6.83 14.54 -7.83
N LEU A 223 5.77 15.30 -7.55
CA LEU A 223 4.42 14.76 -7.41
C LEU A 223 3.87 14.22 -8.75
N ALA A 224 4.20 14.85 -9.87
CA ALA A 224 3.86 14.33 -11.19
C ALA A 224 4.55 12.99 -11.43
N ALA A 225 5.85 12.91 -11.14
CA ALA A 225 6.63 11.70 -11.35
C ALA A 225 6.15 10.52 -10.50
N ILE A 226 5.86 10.73 -9.21
CA ILE A 226 5.38 9.65 -8.33
C ILE A 226 3.96 9.19 -8.73
N SER A 227 3.08 10.13 -9.09
CA SER A 227 1.72 9.82 -9.56
C SER A 227 1.75 9.05 -10.89
N MET A 228 2.60 9.50 -11.82
CA MET A 228 2.84 8.82 -13.09
C MET A 228 3.34 7.39 -12.87
N LEU A 229 4.33 7.19 -12.00
CA LEU A 229 4.86 5.85 -11.69
C LEU A 229 3.74 4.92 -11.18
N GLN A 230 2.91 5.39 -10.25
CA GLN A 230 1.80 4.61 -9.71
C GLN A 230 0.77 4.25 -10.79
N ILE A 231 0.36 5.22 -11.61
CA ILE A 231 -0.62 5.01 -12.68
C ILE A 231 -0.07 4.06 -13.75
N ARG A 232 1.20 4.22 -14.14
CA ARG A 232 1.85 3.36 -15.14
C ARG A 232 2.01 1.93 -14.64
N LEU A 233 2.38 1.72 -13.38
CA LEU A 233 2.47 0.38 -12.79
C LEU A 233 1.11 -0.35 -12.89
N ARG A 234 0.02 0.35 -12.56
CA ARG A 234 -1.34 -0.17 -12.67
C ARG A 234 -1.73 -0.49 -14.12
N GLN A 235 -1.50 0.44 -15.05
CA GLN A 235 -1.78 0.24 -16.48
C GLN A 235 -1.01 -0.97 -17.04
N CYS A 236 0.27 -1.12 -16.72
CA CYS A 236 1.08 -2.28 -17.11
C CYS A 236 0.48 -3.58 -16.57
N GLY A 237 0.05 -3.58 -15.31
CA GLY A 237 -0.59 -4.75 -14.69
C GLY A 237 -1.91 -5.13 -15.39
N GLN A 238 -2.71 -4.14 -15.77
CA GLN A 238 -3.97 -4.34 -16.49
C GLN A 238 -3.74 -4.84 -17.93
N ILE A 239 -2.73 -4.30 -18.63
CA ILE A 239 -2.31 -4.78 -19.96
C ILE A 239 -1.88 -6.25 -19.87
N ARG A 240 -1.02 -6.60 -18.92
CA ARG A 240 -0.55 -7.97 -18.73
C ARG A 240 -1.72 -8.94 -18.46
N ARG A 241 -2.68 -8.54 -17.62
CA ARG A 241 -3.86 -9.36 -17.30
C ARG A 241 -4.70 -9.63 -18.56
N ARG A 242 -4.92 -8.61 -19.40
CA ARG A 242 -5.63 -8.76 -20.68
C ARG A 242 -4.92 -9.69 -21.65
N MET A 243 -3.59 -9.55 -21.79
CA MET A 243 -2.78 -10.44 -22.63
C MET A 243 -2.84 -11.90 -22.18
N MET A 244 -2.78 -12.15 -20.86
CA MET A 244 -2.89 -13.51 -20.32
C MET A 244 -4.29 -14.11 -20.55
N ALA A 245 -5.36 -13.34 -20.43
CA ALA A 245 -6.72 -13.81 -20.70
C ALA A 245 -6.92 -14.20 -22.19
N GLN A 246 -6.39 -13.39 -23.12
CA GLN A 246 -6.44 -13.67 -24.55
C GLN A 246 -5.64 -14.93 -24.94
N ASN A 247 -4.49 -15.17 -24.31
CA ASN A 247 -3.71 -16.39 -24.55
C ASN A 247 -4.39 -17.66 -24.03
N ILE A 248 -5.21 -17.57 -22.97
CA ILE A 248 -6.01 -18.68 -22.46
C ILE A 248 -7.19 -18.99 -23.40
N GLU A 249 -7.80 -17.98 -24.02
CA GLU A 249 -8.90 -18.14 -24.98
C GLU A 249 -8.48 -18.72 -26.33
N ILE A 250 -7.19 -18.62 -26.72
CA ILE A 250 -6.67 -19.18 -27.98
C ILE A 250 -6.28 -20.66 -27.83
N GLN A 251 -6.08 -21.16 -26.61
CA GLN A 251 -5.64 -22.53 -26.33
C GLN A 251 -6.73 -23.65 -26.29
N PRO A 252 -8.06 -23.42 -26.28
CA PRO A 252 -9.02 -24.52 -26.28
C PRO A 252 -9.56 -24.77 -27.69
N LYS A 253 -8.81 -25.47 -28.55
CA LYS A 253 -9.33 -26.19 -29.75
C LYS A 253 -8.29 -27.04 -30.53
N LEU A 254 -7.29 -27.61 -29.87
CA LEU A 254 -6.57 -28.76 -30.43
C LEU A 254 -6.70 -29.93 -29.45
N GLY A 255 -7.80 -30.66 -29.60
CA GLY A 255 -8.15 -31.78 -28.74
C GLY A 255 -9.56 -32.28 -29.02
N MET A 256 -9.85 -32.59 -30.28
CA MET A 256 -10.85 -33.58 -30.69
C MET A 256 -10.28 -34.37 -31.86
#